data_AF-A0A7C5AH25-F1
#
_entry.id   AF-A0A7C5AH25-F1
#
_cell.length_a   1.000
_cell.length_b   1.000
_cell.length_c   1.000
_cell.angle_alpha   90.00
_cell.angle_beta   90.00
_cell.angle_gamma   90.00
#
_symmetry.space_group_name_H-M   'P 1'
#
loop_
_entity.id
_entity.type
_entity.pdbx_description
1 polymer ?
#
loop_
_entity_poly.entity_id
_entity_poly.type
_entity_poly.pdbx_seq_one_letter_code
_entity_poly.pdbx_strand_id
1 'polypeptide(L)'
;MEQLRSRIEWLEKSEADLLAQLAAMRSEIETIRRELSEKTAAAERSIQALDAARQADKDEITNRLAARMSELLNAQTQAASQQTRQGREHVVKAGETLSTIAAAYKVRVNAIAEANNISNPNSIRPGQKLLIPE
;
A
#
# COMPACT_ATOMS: atom_id res chain seq x y z
N MET A 1 38.21 49.04 65.06
CA MET A 1 37.08 49.52 64.22
C MET A 1 37.45 49.50 62.73
N GLU A 2 38.62 50.01 62.32
CA GLU A 2 39.08 50.01 60.91
C GLU A 2 39.07 48.63 60.24
N GLN A 3 39.68 47.61 60.88
CA GLN A 3 39.76 46.25 60.33
C GLN A 3 38.39 45.59 60.09
N LEU A 4 37.40 45.89 60.94
CA LEU A 4 36.04 45.38 60.79
C LEU A 4 35.32 46.03 59.60
N ARG A 5 35.54 47.33 59.37
CA ARG A 5 34.95 48.06 58.22
C ARG A 5 35.48 47.51 56.90
N SER A 6 36.79 47.33 56.77
CA SER A 6 37.38 46.74 55.56
C SER A 6 36.93 45.31 55.31
N ARG A 7 36.67 44.53 56.38
CA ARG A 7 36.14 43.16 56.26
C ARG A 7 34.69 43.13 55.78
N ILE A 8 33.86 44.06 56.23
CA ILE A 8 32.47 44.22 55.78
C ILE A 8 32.46 44.63 54.30
N GLU A 9 33.25 45.63 53.92
CA GLU A 9 33.35 46.09 52.52
C GLU A 9 33.85 44.96 51.59
N TRP A 10 34.80 44.14 52.04
CA TRP A 10 35.25 42.97 51.30
C TRP A 10 34.15 41.91 51.15
N LEU A 11 33.36 41.66 52.21
CA LEU A 11 32.26 40.70 52.17
C LEU A 11 31.12 41.18 51.26
N GLU A 12 30.75 42.46 51.32
CA GLU A 12 29.73 43.06 50.46
C GLU A 12 30.13 42.99 48.98
N LYS A 13 31.40 43.27 48.67
CA LYS A 13 31.92 43.13 47.31
C LYS A 13 31.93 41.67 46.83
N SER A 14 32.35 40.75 47.69
CA SER A 14 32.34 39.31 47.41
C SER A 14 30.92 38.79 47.17
N GLU A 15 29.94 39.25 47.96
CA GLU A 15 28.53 38.93 47.77
C GLU A 15 27.98 39.46 46.44
N ALA A 16 28.31 40.70 46.08
CA ALA A 16 27.92 41.28 44.79
C ALA A 16 28.50 40.49 43.60
N ASP A 17 29.77 40.09 43.68
CA ASP A 17 30.41 39.26 42.65
C ASP A 17 29.75 37.88 42.53
N LEU A 18 29.41 37.24 43.66
CA LEU A 18 28.68 35.96 43.67
C LEU A 18 27.28 36.08 43.06
N LEU A 19 26.56 37.16 43.36
CA LEU A 19 25.23 37.43 42.77
C LEU A 19 25.33 37.64 41.25
N ALA A 20 26.36 38.37 40.78
CA ALA A 20 26.61 38.56 39.36
C ALA A 20 26.93 37.22 38.65
N GLN A 21 27.77 36.37 39.28
CA GLN A 21 28.06 35.02 38.75
C GLN A 21 26.81 34.14 38.70
N LEU A 22 25.96 34.17 39.73
CA LEU A 22 24.70 33.43 39.73
C LEU A 22 23.73 33.93 38.65
N ALA A 23 23.66 35.23 38.41
CA ALA A 23 22.84 35.80 37.35
C ALA A 23 23.34 35.37 35.95
N ALA A 24 24.65 35.40 35.73
CA ALA A 24 25.27 34.93 34.49
C ALA A 24 24.99 33.44 34.24
N MET A 25 25.23 32.59 35.25
CA MET A 25 24.98 31.15 35.14
C MET A 25 23.50 30.83 34.88
N ARG A 26 22.56 31.57 35.49
CA ARG A 26 21.13 31.44 35.19
C ARG A 26 20.83 31.79 33.74
N SER A 27 21.42 32.86 33.22
CA SER A 27 21.25 33.25 31.81
C SER A 27 21.78 32.18 30.86
N GLU A 28 22.94 31.59 31.16
CA GLU A 28 23.51 30.49 30.35
C GLU A 28 22.60 29.26 30.36
N ILE A 29 22.06 28.88 31.54
CA ILE A 29 21.11 27.77 31.66
C ILE A 29 19.86 28.02 30.81
N GLU A 30 19.32 29.24 30.82
CA GLU A 30 18.15 29.58 30.00
C GLU A 30 18.45 29.54 28.50
N THR A 31 19.63 30.00 28.08
CA THR A 31 20.07 29.86 26.68
C THR A 31 20.15 28.39 26.28
N ILE A 32 20.80 27.54 27.08
CA ILE A 32 20.92 26.11 26.79
C ILE A 32 19.54 25.44 26.73
N ARG A 33 18.64 25.77 27.65
CA ARG A 33 17.26 25.25 27.64
C ARG A 33 16.52 25.65 26.38
N ARG A 34 16.64 26.91 25.96
CA ARG A 34 16.03 27.40 24.73
C ARG A 34 16.57 26.67 23.51
N GLU A 35 17.88 26.57 23.38
CA GLU A 35 18.52 25.85 22.26
C GLU A 35 18.10 24.37 22.24
N LEU A 36 18.03 23.72 23.40
CA LEU A 36 17.59 22.35 23.51
C LEU A 36 16.13 22.20 23.07
N SER A 37 15.23 23.09 23.52
CA SER A 37 13.81 23.10 23.12
C SER A 37 13.63 23.34 21.62
N GLU A 38 14.43 24.23 21.03
CA GLU A 38 14.40 24.47 19.58
C GLU A 38 14.89 23.24 18.81
N LYS A 39 15.96 22.58 19.28
CA LYS A 39 16.47 21.33 18.69
C LYS A 39 15.48 20.17 18.82
N THR A 40 14.81 20.02 19.97
CA THR A 40 13.79 18.97 20.13
C THR A 40 12.60 19.23 19.21
N ALA A 41 12.11 20.47 19.12
CA ALA A 41 11.02 20.82 18.21
C ALA A 41 11.42 20.60 16.73
N ALA A 42 12.66 20.89 16.36
CA ALA A 42 13.16 20.62 15.01
C ALA A 42 13.22 19.11 14.71
N ALA A 43 13.70 18.30 15.67
CA ALA A 43 13.73 16.85 15.54
C ALA A 43 12.32 16.25 15.41
N GLU A 44 11.37 16.70 16.24
CA GLU A 44 9.97 16.27 16.17
C GLU A 44 9.34 16.59 14.82
N ARG A 45 9.56 17.80 14.29
CA ARG A 45 9.10 18.17 12.94
C ARG A 45 9.69 17.27 11.86
N SER A 46 10.97 16.91 11.98
CA SER A 46 11.62 16.01 11.03
C SER A 46 11.03 14.59 11.09
N ILE A 47 10.72 14.08 12.29
CA ILE A 47 10.07 12.77 12.48
C ILE A 47 8.67 12.80 11.86
N GLN A 48 7.87 13.82 12.14
CA GLN A 48 6.53 13.97 11.58
C GLN A 48 6.54 14.04 10.05
N ALA A 49 7.51 14.77 9.47
CA ALA A 49 7.66 14.85 8.02
C ALA A 49 8.02 13.49 7.41
N LEU A 50 8.90 12.73 8.06
CA LEU A 50 9.29 11.39 7.61
C LEU A 50 8.12 10.40 7.69
N ASP A 51 7.33 10.44 8.77
CA ASP A 51 6.14 9.60 8.92
C ASP A 51 5.07 9.94 7.88
N ALA A 52 4.86 11.23 7.60
CA ALA A 52 3.94 11.67 6.55
C ALA A 52 4.40 11.19 5.16
N ALA A 53 5.68 11.30 4.84
CA ALA A 53 6.23 10.79 3.58
C ALA A 53 6.08 9.26 3.46
N ARG A 54 6.40 8.53 4.53
CA ARG A 54 6.24 7.07 4.57
C ARG A 54 4.79 6.64 4.39
N GLN A 55 3.84 7.39 4.96
CA GLN A 55 2.42 7.12 4.81
C GLN A 55 1.96 7.39 3.38
N ALA A 56 2.42 8.47 2.75
CA ALA A 56 2.13 8.77 1.35
C ALA A 56 2.67 7.67 0.41
N ASP A 57 3.91 7.22 0.60
CA ASP A 57 4.51 6.13 -0.18
C ASP A 57 3.70 4.82 -0.03
N LYS A 58 3.25 4.52 1.20
CA LYS A 58 2.42 3.35 1.48
C LYS A 58 1.08 3.44 0.75
N ASP A 59 0.45 4.61 0.74
CA ASP A 59 -0.83 4.82 0.06
C ASP A 59 -0.67 4.71 -1.46
N GLU A 60 0.43 5.22 -2.02
CA GLU A 60 0.77 5.07 -3.44
C GLU A 60 0.96 3.60 -3.84
N ILE A 61 1.75 2.84 -3.08
CA ILE A 61 1.95 1.40 -3.31
C ILE A 61 0.61 0.66 -3.26
N THR A 62 -0.22 0.96 -2.25
CA THR A 62 -1.52 0.32 -2.07
C THR A 62 -2.44 0.61 -3.26
N ASN A 63 -2.51 1.86 -3.71
CA ASN A 63 -3.33 2.27 -4.85
C ASN A 63 -2.84 1.65 -6.16
N ARG A 64 -1.52 1.59 -6.37
CA ARG A 64 -0.94 0.91 -7.53
C ARG A 64 -1.24 -0.58 -7.54
N LEU A 65 -1.12 -1.24 -6.39
CA LEU A 65 -1.43 -2.67 -6.27
C LEU A 65 -2.90 -2.93 -6.55
N ALA A 66 -3.80 -2.12 -5.99
CA ALA A 66 -5.23 -2.21 -6.25
C ALA A 66 -5.55 -2.01 -7.74
N ALA A 67 -5.00 -0.98 -8.38
CA ALA A 67 -5.17 -0.73 -9.81
C ALA A 67 -4.66 -1.92 -10.66
N ARG A 68 -3.47 -2.44 -10.36
CA ARG A 68 -2.90 -3.58 -11.07
C ARG A 68 -3.73 -4.85 -10.91
N MET A 69 -4.30 -5.08 -9.72
CA MET A 69 -5.19 -6.21 -9.47
C MET A 69 -6.47 -6.09 -10.33
N SER A 70 -7.07 -4.90 -10.40
CA SER A 70 -8.23 -4.64 -11.26
C SER A 70 -7.92 -4.83 -12.75
N GLU A 71 -6.74 -4.38 -13.21
CA GLU A 71 -6.26 -4.62 -14.58
C GLU A 71 -6.14 -6.12 -14.88
N LEU A 72 -5.51 -6.88 -13.98
CA LEU A 72 -5.32 -8.33 -14.14
C LEU A 72 -6.66 -9.06 -14.19
N LEU A 73 -7.62 -8.71 -13.33
CA LEU A 73 -8.96 -9.29 -13.32
C LEU A 73 -9.72 -8.97 -14.62
N ASN A 74 -9.63 -7.74 -15.11
CA ASN A 74 -10.27 -7.35 -16.38
C ASN A 74 -9.62 -8.07 -17.58
N ALA A 75 -8.29 -8.17 -17.62
CA ALA A 75 -7.56 -8.89 -18.66
C ALA A 75 -7.93 -10.39 -18.68
N GLN A 76 -8.06 -11.03 -17.52
CA GLN A 76 -8.53 -12.42 -17.42
C GLN A 76 -9.96 -12.57 -17.95
N THR A 77 -10.86 -11.64 -17.61
CA THR A 77 -12.25 -11.67 -18.09
C THR A 77 -12.33 -11.50 -19.61
N GLN A 78 -11.51 -10.62 -20.17
CA GLN A 78 -11.43 -10.41 -21.62
C GLN A 78 -10.84 -11.61 -22.35
N ALA A 79 -9.75 -12.20 -21.84
CA ALA A 79 -9.14 -13.40 -22.42
C ALA A 79 -10.12 -14.59 -22.45
N ALA A 80 -10.83 -14.85 -21.35
CA ALA A 80 -11.85 -15.89 -21.29
C ALA A 80 -12.98 -15.66 -22.32
N SER A 81 -13.41 -14.40 -22.50
CA SER A 81 -14.42 -14.05 -23.51
C SER A 81 -13.91 -14.09 -24.96
N GLN A 82 -12.59 -13.97 -25.18
CA GLN A 82 -11.98 -14.11 -26.51
C GLN A 82 -11.78 -15.58 -26.89
N GLN A 83 -11.45 -16.44 -25.92
CA GLN A 83 -11.34 -17.89 -26.14
C GLN A 83 -12.67 -18.52 -26.57
N THR A 84 -13.80 -18.03 -26.06
CA THR A 84 -15.11 -18.47 -26.55
C THR A 84 -15.44 -17.91 -27.94
N ARG A 85 -14.88 -16.77 -28.36
CA ARG A 85 -15.12 -16.21 -29.70
C ARG A 85 -14.31 -16.88 -30.82
N GLN A 86 -13.21 -17.57 -30.51
CA GLN A 86 -12.39 -18.27 -31.51
C GLN A 86 -12.85 -19.73 -31.76
N GLY A 87 -14.03 -20.11 -31.29
CA GLY A 87 -14.57 -21.44 -31.54
C GLY A 87 -15.22 -21.60 -32.91
N ARG A 88 -15.20 -22.82 -33.45
CA ARG A 88 -15.95 -23.20 -34.66
C ARG A 88 -17.38 -23.57 -34.30
N GLU A 89 -18.36 -23.14 -35.08
CA GLU A 89 -19.74 -23.59 -34.92
C GLU A 89 -19.92 -25.01 -35.51
N HIS A 90 -20.48 -25.93 -34.72
CA HIS A 90 -20.88 -27.28 -35.14
C HIS A 90 -22.37 -27.49 -34.92
N VAL A 91 -23.08 -28.00 -35.92
CA VAL A 91 -24.49 -28.37 -35.81
C VAL A 91 -24.58 -29.86 -35.48
N VAL A 92 -25.15 -30.19 -34.33
CA VAL A 92 -25.29 -31.56 -33.83
C VAL A 92 -26.10 -32.40 -34.81
N LYS A 93 -25.56 -33.54 -35.24
CA LYS A 93 -26.24 -34.51 -36.11
C LYS A 93 -26.91 -35.61 -35.30
N ALA A 94 -27.84 -36.33 -35.92
CA ALA A 94 -28.51 -37.46 -35.28
C ALA A 94 -27.48 -38.54 -34.88
N GLY A 95 -27.51 -38.93 -33.60
CA GLY A 95 -26.60 -39.93 -33.02
C GLY A 95 -25.29 -39.39 -32.45
N GLU A 96 -25.00 -38.09 -32.60
CA GLU A 96 -23.84 -37.47 -31.95
C GLU A 96 -24.09 -37.21 -30.47
N THR A 97 -23.07 -37.47 -29.65
CA THR A 97 -22.99 -37.06 -28.24
C THR A 97 -21.89 -36.01 -28.06
N LEU A 98 -21.94 -35.25 -26.95
CA LEU A 98 -20.90 -34.26 -26.65
C LEU A 98 -19.50 -34.90 -26.63
N SER A 99 -19.40 -36.14 -26.14
CA SER A 99 -18.16 -36.92 -26.13
C SER A 99 -17.64 -37.26 -27.53
N THR A 100 -18.51 -37.67 -28.46
CA THR A 100 -18.10 -37.97 -29.84
C THR A 100 -17.67 -36.72 -30.60
N ILE A 101 -18.34 -35.58 -30.37
CA ILE A 101 -17.99 -34.30 -30.96
C ILE A 101 -16.66 -33.82 -30.38
N ALA A 102 -16.49 -33.86 -29.06
CA ALA A 102 -15.24 -33.51 -28.39
C ALA A 102 -14.04 -34.30 -28.94
N ALA A 103 -14.20 -35.61 -29.12
CA ALA A 103 -13.17 -36.47 -29.69
C ALA A 103 -12.83 -36.10 -31.14
N ALA A 104 -13.82 -35.80 -31.98
CA ALA A 104 -13.62 -35.41 -33.37
C ALA A 104 -12.83 -34.09 -33.50
N TYR A 105 -13.12 -33.13 -32.63
CA TYR A 105 -12.45 -31.83 -32.61
C TYR A 105 -11.19 -31.78 -31.73
N LYS A 106 -10.83 -32.89 -31.07
CA LYS A 106 -9.69 -33.02 -30.13
C LYS A 106 -9.73 -32.03 -28.97
N VAL A 107 -10.93 -31.74 -28.47
CA VAL A 107 -11.17 -30.82 -27.34
C VAL A 107 -11.75 -31.57 -26.14
N ARG A 108 -11.76 -30.94 -24.97
CA ARG A 108 -12.35 -31.53 -23.77
C ARG A 108 -13.87 -31.35 -23.79
N VAL A 109 -14.60 -32.39 -23.38
CA VAL A 109 -16.08 -32.35 -23.22
C VAL A 109 -16.50 -31.17 -22.34
N ASN A 110 -15.80 -30.95 -21.22
CA ASN A 110 -16.09 -29.83 -20.32
C ASN A 110 -15.88 -28.47 -20.99
N ALA A 111 -14.89 -28.32 -21.87
CA ALA A 111 -14.65 -27.04 -22.56
C ALA A 111 -15.81 -26.70 -23.53
N ILE A 112 -16.36 -27.68 -24.23
CA ILE A 112 -17.57 -27.48 -25.05
C ILE A 112 -18.77 -27.15 -24.16
N ALA A 113 -18.94 -27.89 -23.05
CA ALA A 113 -20.05 -27.66 -22.13
C ALA A 113 -20.02 -26.24 -21.52
N GLU A 114 -18.85 -25.81 -21.06
CA GLU A 114 -18.60 -24.46 -20.53
C GLU A 114 -18.83 -23.38 -21.60
N ALA A 115 -18.28 -23.56 -22.81
CA ALA A 115 -18.44 -22.60 -23.91
C ALA A 115 -19.91 -22.42 -24.35
N ASN A 116 -20.75 -23.44 -24.16
CA ASN A 116 -22.17 -23.43 -24.55
C ASN A 116 -23.14 -23.33 -23.37
N ASN A 117 -22.65 -23.11 -22.14
CA ASN A 117 -23.44 -23.07 -20.91
C ASN A 117 -24.35 -24.32 -20.71
N ILE A 118 -23.83 -25.50 -21.04
CA ILE A 118 -24.55 -26.77 -20.93
C ILE A 118 -24.26 -27.40 -19.56
N SER A 119 -25.24 -27.42 -18.67
CA SER A 119 -25.09 -28.03 -17.34
C SER A 119 -25.08 -29.56 -17.37
N ASN A 120 -25.77 -30.18 -18.34
CA ASN A 120 -25.81 -31.63 -18.51
C ASN A 120 -25.30 -32.03 -19.91
N PRO A 121 -24.07 -32.57 -20.03
CA PRO A 121 -23.47 -32.98 -21.31
C PRO A 121 -24.32 -33.97 -22.14
N ASN A 122 -25.20 -34.73 -21.49
CA ASN A 122 -26.07 -35.71 -22.16
C ASN A 122 -27.37 -35.09 -22.70
N SER A 123 -27.61 -33.79 -22.53
CA SER A 123 -28.88 -33.12 -22.87
C SER A 123 -28.91 -32.47 -24.26
N ILE A 124 -27.93 -32.78 -25.13
CA ILE A 124 -27.88 -32.19 -26.48
C ILE A 124 -28.85 -32.85 -27.45
N ARG A 125 -29.29 -32.09 -28.46
CA ARG A 125 -30.27 -32.53 -29.45
C ARG A 125 -29.77 -32.34 -30.89
N PRO A 126 -30.17 -33.22 -31.83
CA PRO A 126 -29.90 -32.99 -33.25
C PRO A 126 -30.46 -31.63 -33.71
N GLY A 127 -29.68 -30.91 -34.52
CA GLY A 127 -29.98 -29.55 -34.98
C GLY A 127 -29.50 -28.43 -34.04
N GLN A 128 -29.03 -28.75 -32.84
CA GLN A 128 -28.47 -27.76 -31.92
C GLN A 128 -27.14 -27.23 -32.45
N LYS A 129 -26.95 -25.90 -32.42
CA LYS A 129 -25.66 -25.26 -32.70
C LYS A 129 -24.81 -25.26 -31.44
N LEU A 130 -23.57 -25.74 -31.55
CA LEU A 130 -22.57 -25.74 -30.50
C LEU A 130 -21.34 -24.95 -30.95
N LEU A 131 -20.86 -24.09 -30.08
CA LEU A 131 -19.55 -23.44 -30.19
C LEU A 131 -18.48 -24.41 -29.71
N ILE A 132 -17.57 -24.80 -30.59
CA ILE A 132 -16.45 -25.68 -30.28
C ILE A 132 -15.20 -24.82 -30.08
N PRO A 133 -14.74 -24.56 -28.84
CA PRO A 133 -13.53 -23.78 -28.61
C PRO A 133 -12.31 -24.47 -29.22
N GLU A 134 -11.38 -23.72 -29.82
CA GLU A 134 -10.10 -24.25 -30.34
C GLU A 134 -9.07 -24.56 -29.23
#